data_AF-A0A7R7EHG7-F1
#
_entry.id   AF-A0A7R7EHG7-F1
#
_cell.length_a   1.000
_cell.length_b   1.000
_cell.length_c   1.000
_cell.angle_alpha   90.00
_cell.angle_beta   90.00
_cell.angle_gamma   90.00
#
_symmetry.space_group_name_H-M   'P 1'
#
loop_
_entity.id
_entity.type
_entity.pdbx_description
1 polymer ?
#
loop_
_entity_poly.entity_id
_entity_poly.type
_entity_poly.pdbx_seq_one_letter_code
_entity_poly.pdbx_strand_id
1 'polypeptide(L)'
;MKKLNESDKNELLGRALKDGENYKAKVWGCLMANAKTIMLFGAIGGAFSGAAGALSNEYCYVGLTDSKLVFIVMRTMDCSQVKGAFEIPFSNIDRVKVKKSLIPGRHVLKIYRGKDSLKLSLVTNTIGTDLKNQKEGVEAILTDMRRRYTK
;
A
#
# COMPACT_ATOMS: atom_id res chain seq x y z
N MET A 1 -13.83 17.71 -4.00
CA MET A 1 -12.92 16.53 -4.07
C MET A 1 -12.58 16.11 -2.64
N LYS A 2 -13.06 14.96 -2.17
CA LYS A 2 -12.69 14.44 -0.85
C LYS A 2 -11.22 14.03 -0.91
N LYS A 3 -10.42 14.49 0.04
CA LYS A 3 -9.05 14.03 0.23
C LYS A 3 -9.06 12.74 1.04
N LEU A 4 -7.96 12.00 0.98
CA LEU A 4 -7.72 10.90 1.90
C LEU A 4 -7.72 11.41 3.33
N ASN A 5 -8.28 10.61 4.22
CA ASN A 5 -8.40 10.93 5.64
C ASN A 5 -8.11 9.73 6.55
N GLU A 6 -7.92 10.02 7.83
CA GLU A 6 -7.58 9.05 8.87
C GLU A 6 -8.71 8.07 9.17
N SER A 7 -9.97 8.54 9.16
CA SER A 7 -11.14 7.71 9.45
C SER A 7 -11.31 6.61 8.41
N ASP A 8 -11.37 7.00 7.13
CA ASP A 8 -11.50 6.07 6.00
C ASP A 8 -10.33 5.09 5.97
N LYS A 9 -9.09 5.55 6.23
CA LYS A 9 -7.91 4.67 6.32
C LYS A 9 -8.13 3.54 7.32
N ASN A 10 -8.58 3.90 8.52
CA ASN A 10 -8.72 2.96 9.62
C ASN A 10 -9.91 2.02 9.42
N GLU A 11 -11.05 2.54 8.95
CA GLU A 11 -12.23 1.74 8.66
C GLU A 11 -11.97 0.75 7.51
N LEU A 12 -11.48 1.23 6.37
CA LEU A 12 -11.32 0.41 5.17
C LEU A 12 -10.24 -0.66 5.35
N LEU A 13 -9.12 -0.31 5.98
CA LEU A 13 -8.12 -1.32 6.35
C LEU A 13 -8.68 -2.28 7.41
N GLY A 14 -9.41 -1.80 8.41
CA GLY A 14 -10.04 -2.67 9.43
C GLY A 14 -10.96 -3.72 8.81
N ARG A 15 -11.75 -3.35 7.81
CA ARG A 15 -12.64 -4.27 7.06
C ARG A 15 -11.88 -5.30 6.20
N ALA A 16 -10.64 -5.02 5.84
CA ALA A 16 -9.79 -5.92 5.04
C ALA A 16 -8.90 -6.83 5.91
N LEU A 17 -8.82 -6.58 7.21
CA LEU A 17 -8.06 -7.37 8.16
C LEU A 17 -8.81 -8.68 8.45
N LYS A 18 -8.11 -9.82 8.38
CA LYS A 18 -8.70 -11.13 8.71
C LYS A 18 -8.65 -11.35 10.22
N ASP A 19 -9.55 -12.17 10.73
CA ASP A 19 -9.61 -12.49 12.16
C ASP A 19 -8.25 -13.00 12.69
N GLY A 20 -7.81 -12.45 13.82
CA GLY A 20 -6.52 -12.78 14.44
C GLY A 20 -5.29 -12.07 13.86
N GLU A 21 -5.41 -11.33 12.75
CA GLU A 21 -4.34 -10.48 12.25
C GLU A 21 -4.34 -9.10 12.93
N ASN A 22 -3.18 -8.46 12.99
CA ASN A 22 -3.03 -7.08 13.46
C ASN A 22 -2.18 -6.25 12.51
N TYR A 23 -2.51 -4.96 12.38
CA TYR A 23 -1.67 -4.03 11.66
C TYR A 23 -0.54 -3.49 12.55
N LYS A 24 0.70 -3.68 12.10
CA LYS A 24 1.90 -3.04 12.65
C LYS A 24 2.03 -1.58 12.22
N ALA A 25 1.53 -1.27 11.02
CA ALA A 25 1.52 0.08 10.48
C ALA A 25 0.37 0.27 9.49
N LYS A 26 -0.15 1.50 9.41
CA LYS A 26 -1.17 1.91 8.45
C LYS A 26 -0.80 3.28 7.87
N VAL A 27 -0.60 3.34 6.57
CA VAL A 27 -0.13 4.55 5.87
C VAL A 27 -0.96 4.83 4.63
N TRP A 28 -0.75 6.00 4.04
CA TRP A 28 -1.13 6.29 2.66
C TRP A 28 0.08 6.25 1.71
N GLY A 29 -0.16 5.97 0.43
CA GLY A 29 0.82 6.16 -0.63
C GLY A 29 0.21 6.21 -2.03
N CYS A 30 1.09 6.29 -3.04
CA CYS A 30 0.71 6.18 -4.44
C CYS A 30 1.24 4.88 -5.06
N LEU A 31 0.41 4.25 -5.87
CA LEU A 31 0.63 2.93 -6.41
C LEU A 31 0.72 2.95 -7.93
N MET A 32 1.69 2.20 -8.46
CA MET A 32 1.83 1.96 -9.90
C MET A 32 2.13 0.50 -10.17
N ALA A 33 1.31 -0.12 -11.01
CA ALA A 33 1.46 -1.50 -11.44
C ALA A 33 0.67 -1.71 -12.75
N ASN A 34 1.16 -2.58 -13.63
CA ASN A 34 0.35 -3.02 -14.77
C ASN A 34 -0.70 -4.06 -14.29
N ALA A 35 -1.71 -4.33 -15.10
CA ALA A 35 -2.79 -5.25 -14.73
C ALA A 35 -2.27 -6.67 -14.42
N LYS A 36 -1.28 -7.15 -15.19
CA LYS A 36 -0.67 -8.47 -14.97
C LYS A 36 0.00 -8.57 -13.59
N THR A 37 0.74 -7.54 -13.18
CA THR A 37 1.37 -7.46 -11.85
C THR A 37 0.31 -7.52 -10.75
N ILE A 38 -0.81 -6.81 -10.90
CA ILE A 38 -1.89 -6.85 -9.91
C ILE A 38 -2.51 -8.25 -9.81
N MET A 39 -2.80 -8.88 -10.96
CA MET A 39 -3.31 -10.26 -10.99
C MET A 39 -2.34 -11.25 -10.33
N LEU A 40 -1.03 -11.07 -10.52
CA LEU A 40 0.00 -11.90 -9.90
C LEU A 40 0.03 -11.77 -8.38
N PHE A 41 -0.27 -10.60 -7.82
CA PHE A 41 -0.24 -10.43 -6.38
C PHE A 41 -1.53 -10.89 -5.69
N GLY A 42 -2.63 -11.01 -6.44
CA GLY A 42 -3.88 -11.61 -6.00
C GLY A 42 -4.84 -10.59 -5.39
N ALA A 43 -6.12 -10.67 -5.77
CA ALA A 43 -7.17 -9.81 -5.21
C ALA A 43 -7.59 -10.27 -3.81
N ILE A 44 -8.07 -9.33 -2.99
CA ILE A 44 -8.79 -9.68 -1.75
C ILE A 44 -10.22 -10.04 -2.15
N GLY A 45 -10.69 -11.23 -1.76
CA GLY A 45 -12.11 -11.59 -1.85
C GLY A 45 -12.92 -10.95 -0.70
N GLY A 46 -14.22 -10.74 -0.89
CA GLY A 46 -15.12 -10.15 0.13
C GLY A 46 -15.71 -8.79 -0.28
N ALA A 47 -15.95 -7.90 0.69
CA ALA A 47 -16.64 -6.61 0.50
C ALA A 47 -15.95 -5.62 -0.44
N PHE A 48 -14.73 -5.91 -0.88
CA PHE A 48 -14.01 -5.15 -1.88
C PHE A 48 -13.97 -5.96 -3.18
N SER A 49 -14.66 -5.48 -4.22
CA SER A 49 -14.66 -6.14 -5.53
C SER A 49 -13.25 -6.08 -6.13
N GLY A 50 -12.61 -7.25 -6.23
CA GLY A 50 -11.26 -7.41 -6.74
C GLY A 50 -11.17 -7.38 -8.26
N ALA A 51 -10.92 -6.21 -8.84
CA ALA A 51 -10.29 -6.07 -10.16
C ALA A 51 -9.67 -4.67 -10.31
N ALA A 52 -8.49 -4.46 -9.72
CA ALA A 52 -7.70 -3.29 -10.05
C ALA A 52 -7.02 -3.55 -11.41
N GLY A 53 -7.50 -2.88 -12.46
CA GLY A 53 -6.80 -2.80 -13.75
C GLY A 53 -5.41 -2.15 -13.59
N ALA A 54 -4.80 -1.73 -14.69
CA ALA A 54 -3.53 -0.99 -14.60
C ALA A 54 -3.69 0.24 -13.68
N LEU A 55 -2.71 0.42 -12.79
CA LEU A 55 -2.66 1.52 -11.83
C LEU A 55 -1.55 2.47 -12.25
N SER A 56 -1.91 3.75 -12.44
CA SER A 56 -0.99 4.81 -12.82
C SER A 56 -1.03 5.91 -11.77
N ASN A 57 -0.16 5.79 -10.76
CA ASN A 57 -0.08 6.72 -9.62
C ASN A 57 -1.40 6.86 -8.82
N GLU A 58 -2.10 5.75 -8.63
CA GLU A 58 -3.36 5.75 -7.88
C GLU A 58 -3.10 5.90 -6.39
N TYR A 59 -3.94 6.66 -5.69
CA TYR A 59 -3.87 6.74 -4.23
C TYR A 59 -4.29 5.45 -3.57
N CYS A 60 -3.64 5.10 -2.47
CA CYS A 60 -3.99 3.91 -1.71
C CYS A 60 -3.72 4.05 -0.22
N TYR A 61 -4.51 3.35 0.59
CA TYR A 61 -4.16 3.00 1.95
C TYR A 61 -3.38 1.69 1.96
N VAL A 62 -2.36 1.63 2.79
CA VAL A 62 -1.48 0.46 2.93
C VAL A 62 -1.42 0.03 4.39
N GLY A 63 -1.76 -1.22 4.65
CA GLY A 63 -1.60 -1.87 5.94
C GLY A 63 -0.43 -2.85 5.93
N LEU A 64 0.36 -2.86 7.00
CA LEU A 64 1.42 -3.83 7.23
C LEU A 64 1.01 -4.79 8.34
N THR A 65 1.06 -6.09 8.08
CA THR A 65 0.85 -7.14 9.10
C THR A 65 2.13 -7.97 9.30
N ASP A 66 2.05 -9.05 10.07
CA ASP A 66 3.15 -10.02 10.21
C ASP A 66 3.49 -10.78 8.92
N SER A 67 2.50 -11.00 8.06
CA SER A 67 2.60 -11.94 6.94
C SER A 67 2.38 -11.30 5.55
N LYS A 68 1.83 -10.09 5.48
CA LYS A 68 1.44 -9.45 4.22
C LYS A 68 1.36 -7.92 4.28
N LEU A 69 1.36 -7.30 3.10
CA LEU A 69 0.85 -5.94 2.88
C LEU A 69 -0.59 -6.00 2.37
N VAL A 70 -1.43 -5.07 2.83
CA VAL A 70 -2.81 -4.90 2.38
C VAL A 70 -2.94 -3.56 1.68
N PHE A 71 -3.56 -3.51 0.50
CA PHE A 71 -3.75 -2.30 -0.29
C PHE A 71 -5.23 -2.04 -0.55
N ILE A 72 -5.70 -0.85 -0.16
CA ILE A 72 -7.01 -0.32 -0.57
C ILE A 72 -6.74 0.82 -1.55
N VAL A 73 -7.04 0.60 -2.83
CA VAL A 73 -6.84 1.57 -3.90
C VAL A 73 -8.06 2.48 -3.98
N MET A 74 -7.84 3.79 -3.92
CA MET A 74 -8.88 4.81 -4.00
C MET A 74 -8.95 5.39 -5.41
N ARG A 75 -10.09 5.97 -5.81
CA ARG A 75 -10.16 6.75 -7.04
C ARG A 75 -9.47 8.10 -6.82
N THR A 76 -8.46 8.42 -7.63
CA THR A 76 -7.68 9.66 -7.45
C THR A 76 -8.52 10.95 -7.65
N MET A 77 -9.54 10.91 -8.53
CA MET A 77 -10.49 12.02 -8.73
C MET A 77 -11.48 12.21 -7.57
N ASP A 78 -11.75 11.14 -6.81
CA ASP A 78 -12.66 11.15 -5.67
C ASP A 78 -12.23 10.10 -4.63
N CYS A 79 -11.48 10.53 -3.62
CA CYS A 79 -10.94 9.62 -2.61
C CYS A 79 -12.01 9.13 -1.61
N SER A 80 -13.29 9.44 -1.82
CA SER A 80 -14.38 8.79 -1.08
C SER A 80 -14.70 7.40 -1.62
N GLN A 81 -14.27 7.07 -2.85
CA GLN A 81 -14.60 5.81 -3.51
C GLN A 81 -13.41 4.86 -3.60
N VAL A 82 -13.64 3.62 -3.19
CA VAL A 82 -12.69 2.53 -3.40
C VAL A 82 -12.71 2.11 -4.87
N LYS A 83 -11.53 2.11 -5.51
CA LYS A 83 -11.32 1.58 -6.86
C LYS A 83 -11.11 0.07 -6.85
N GLY A 84 -10.49 -0.46 -5.80
CA GLY A 84 -10.26 -1.90 -5.62
C GLY A 84 -9.35 -2.18 -4.43
N ALA A 85 -9.16 -3.46 -4.11
CA ALA A 85 -8.27 -3.88 -3.03
C ALA A 85 -7.53 -5.18 -3.37
N PHE A 86 -6.32 -5.32 -2.83
CA PHE A 86 -5.51 -6.52 -3.01
C PHE A 86 -4.50 -6.67 -1.86
N GLU A 87 -4.02 -7.89 -1.64
CA GLU A 87 -3.01 -8.19 -0.61
C GLU A 87 -1.75 -8.76 -1.26
N ILE A 88 -0.59 -8.51 -0.67
CA ILE A 88 0.68 -9.10 -1.08
C ILE A 88 1.22 -9.90 0.11
N PRO A 89 0.99 -11.22 0.15
CA PRO A 89 1.70 -12.10 1.07
C PRO A 89 3.21 -11.98 0.89
N PHE A 90 3.97 -11.96 1.98
CA PHE A 90 5.44 -11.91 1.90
C PHE A 90 6.03 -13.13 1.20
N SER A 91 5.36 -14.28 1.28
CA SER A 91 5.71 -15.48 0.51
C SER A 91 5.62 -15.29 -1.02
N ASN A 92 4.91 -14.26 -1.49
CA ASN A 92 4.77 -13.92 -2.91
C ASN A 92 5.73 -12.80 -3.36
N ILE A 93 6.67 -12.38 -2.51
CA ILE A 93 7.66 -11.34 -2.82
C ILE A 93 9.04 -11.98 -2.94
N ASP A 94 9.63 -11.87 -4.14
CA ASP A 94 10.98 -12.40 -4.38
C ASP A 94 12.06 -11.39 -3.96
N ARG A 95 11.76 -10.11 -4.12
CA ARG A 95 12.71 -9.03 -3.83
C ARG A 95 12.00 -7.70 -3.60
N VAL A 96 12.55 -6.88 -2.72
CA VAL A 96 12.19 -5.47 -2.59
C VAL A 96 13.41 -4.60 -2.83
N LYS A 97 13.26 -3.55 -3.64
CA LYS A 97 14.26 -2.47 -3.75
C LYS A 97 13.69 -1.20 -3.16
N VAL A 98 14.32 -0.68 -2.12
CA VAL A 98 13.97 0.61 -1.52
C VAL A 98 14.87 1.69 -2.12
N LYS A 99 14.27 2.69 -2.77
CA LYS A 99 14.99 3.87 -3.28
C LYS A 99 14.59 5.11 -2.50
N LYS A 100 15.57 5.89 -2.07
CA LYS A 100 15.32 7.27 -1.64
C LYS A 100 15.00 8.11 -2.87
N SER A 101 13.98 8.96 -2.78
CA SER A 101 13.70 9.97 -3.80
C SER A 101 14.56 11.21 -3.55
N LEU A 102 14.74 12.05 -4.58
CA LEU A 102 15.30 13.39 -4.42
C LEU A 102 14.36 14.31 -3.63
N ILE A 103 13.06 13.98 -3.56
CA ILE A 103 12.10 14.70 -2.75
C ILE A 103 12.28 14.28 -1.28
N PRO A 104 12.56 15.21 -0.35
CA PRO A 104 12.70 14.91 1.06
C PRO A 104 11.49 14.16 1.62
N GLY A 105 11.74 13.13 2.43
CA GLY A 105 10.69 12.31 3.05
C GLY A 105 9.94 11.37 2.10
N ARG A 106 10.32 11.30 0.81
CA ARG A 106 9.72 10.36 -0.16
C ARG A 106 10.58 9.12 -0.34
N HIS A 107 9.94 7.97 -0.20
CA HIS A 107 10.52 6.64 -0.39
C HIS A 107 9.76 5.87 -1.47
N VAL A 108 10.50 5.21 -2.37
CA VAL A 108 9.90 4.39 -3.42
C VAL A 108 10.33 2.95 -3.22
N LEU A 109 9.37 2.09 -2.90
CA LEU A 109 9.53 0.66 -2.85
C LEU A 109 9.18 0.07 -4.21
N LYS A 110 10.08 -0.74 -4.77
CA LYS A 110 9.78 -1.62 -5.89
C LYS A 110 9.71 -3.05 -5.39
N ILE A 111 8.52 -3.63 -5.41
CA ILE A 111 8.22 -4.98 -4.94
C ILE A 111 8.16 -5.90 -6.17
N TYR A 112 8.99 -6.93 -6.21
CA TYR A 112 9.14 -7.82 -7.36
C TYR A 112 8.53 -9.20 -7.10
N ARG A 113 7.93 -9.76 -8.15
CA ARG A 113 7.61 -11.18 -8.30
C ARG A 113 8.04 -11.60 -9.71
N GLY A 114 9.09 -12.41 -9.79
CA GLY A 114 9.85 -12.70 -10.99
C GLY A 114 10.37 -11.42 -11.65
N LYS A 115 10.00 -11.26 -12.92
CA LYS A 115 10.31 -10.06 -13.72
C LYS A 115 9.32 -8.92 -13.52
N ASP A 116 8.15 -9.20 -12.95
CA ASP A 116 7.08 -8.23 -12.77
C ASP A 116 7.28 -7.46 -11.45
N SER A 117 6.87 -6.19 -11.43
CA SER A 117 7.00 -5.37 -10.23
C SER A 117 5.90 -4.34 -10.07
N LEU A 118 5.62 -4.03 -8.81
CA LEU A 118 4.76 -2.95 -8.37
C LEU A 118 5.63 -1.87 -7.72
N LYS A 119 5.29 -0.61 -7.94
CA LYS A 119 5.94 0.54 -7.30
C LYS A 119 4.98 1.16 -6.30
N LEU A 120 5.43 1.26 -5.06
CA LEU A 120 4.75 1.98 -3.99
C LEU A 120 5.59 3.20 -3.61
N SER A 121 5.01 4.38 -3.77
CA SER A 121 5.58 5.64 -3.33
C SER A 121 4.96 6.04 -2.00
N LEU A 122 5.77 6.12 -0.95
CA LEU A 122 5.38 6.58 0.38
C LEU A 122 6.03 7.93 0.63
N VAL A 123 5.27 8.87 1.19
CA VAL A 123 5.79 10.13 1.71
C VAL A 123 5.52 10.20 3.21
N THR A 124 6.48 10.71 3.97
CA THR A 124 6.36 10.82 5.43
C THR A 124 5.48 11.98 5.86
N ASN A 125 5.33 12.99 5.00
CA ASN A 125 4.60 14.22 5.30
C ASN A 125 3.28 14.23 4.53
N THR A 126 2.20 14.65 5.19
CA THR A 126 0.86 14.74 4.61
C THR A 126 0.33 16.16 4.76
N ILE A 127 0.45 16.96 3.70
CA ILE A 127 0.04 18.36 3.72
C ILE A 127 -1.46 18.45 3.40
N GLY A 128 -2.23 19.09 4.27
CA GLY A 128 -3.64 19.38 4.04
C GLY A 128 -4.57 18.16 4.11
N THR A 129 -4.19 17.15 4.89
CA THR A 129 -5.01 15.99 5.29
C THR A 129 -4.93 15.79 6.80
N ASP A 130 -5.87 15.06 7.40
CA ASP A 130 -5.90 14.73 8.83
C ASP A 130 -5.16 13.42 9.19
N LEU A 131 -4.43 12.82 8.23
CA LEU A 131 -3.69 11.58 8.41
C LEU A 131 -2.70 11.67 9.57
N LYS A 132 -2.74 10.69 10.46
CA LYS A 132 -1.91 10.61 11.68
C LYS A 132 -0.83 9.55 11.54
N ASN A 133 0.29 9.78 12.22
CA ASN A 133 1.43 8.86 12.35
C ASN A 133 1.99 8.35 11.02
N GLN A 134 1.88 9.15 9.95
CA GLN A 134 2.31 8.75 8.61
C GLN A 134 3.82 8.48 8.59
N LYS A 135 4.63 9.33 9.21
CA LYS A 135 6.09 9.18 9.24
C LYS A 135 6.48 7.89 9.94
N GLU A 136 5.94 7.63 11.13
CA GLU A 136 6.20 6.45 11.94
C GLU A 136 5.76 5.18 11.21
N GLY A 137 4.57 5.20 10.59
CA GLY A 137 4.07 4.08 9.81
C GLY A 137 4.93 3.79 8.57
N VAL A 138 5.41 4.83 7.88
CA VAL A 138 6.31 4.68 6.73
C VAL A 138 7.63 4.07 7.17
N GLU A 139 8.23 4.56 8.25
CA GLU A 139 9.48 4.00 8.78
C GLU A 139 9.32 2.55 9.26
N ALA A 140 8.18 2.20 9.86
CA ALA A 140 7.88 0.81 10.22
C ALA A 140 7.85 -0.11 8.99
N ILE A 141 7.19 0.31 7.91
CA ILE A 141 7.18 -0.43 6.63
C ILE A 141 8.59 -0.53 6.06
N LEU A 142 9.34 0.57 5.99
CA LEU A 142 10.69 0.56 5.43
C LEU A 142 11.63 -0.35 6.22
N THR A 143 11.53 -0.32 7.55
CA THR A 143 12.32 -1.17 8.45
C THR A 143 12.00 -2.65 8.23
N ASP A 144 10.71 -3.02 8.18
CA ASP A 144 10.31 -4.41 7.95
C ASP A 144 10.75 -4.91 6.57
N MET A 145 10.61 -4.09 5.52
CA MET A 145 11.05 -4.44 4.17
C MET A 145 12.57 -4.60 4.06
N ARG A 146 13.34 -3.72 4.72
CA ARG A 146 14.81 -3.84 4.75
C ARG A 146 15.23 -5.12 5.47
N ARG A 147 14.66 -5.37 6.66
CA ARG A 147 14.94 -6.57 7.47
C ARG A 147 14.70 -7.87 6.69
N ARG A 148 13.66 -7.91 5.85
CA ARG A 148 13.29 -9.11 5.08
C ARG A 148 14.08 -9.30 3.78
N TYR A 149 14.38 -8.21 3.07
CA TYR A 149 14.81 -8.29 1.67
C TYR A 149 16.14 -7.57 1.36
N THR A 150 16.75 -6.93 2.35
CA THR A 150 18.06 -6.29 2.21
C THR A 150 18.99 -6.98 3.21
N LYS A 151 19.67 -8.04 2.75
CA LYS A 151 20.87 -8.57 3.40
C LYS A 151 22.07 -7.83 2.87
#